data_AF-A0A4R1AQC7-F1
#
_entry.id   AF-A0A4R1AQC7-F1
#
_cell.length_a   1.000
_cell.length_b   1.000
_cell.length_c   1.000
_cell.angle_alpha   90.00
_cell.angle_beta   90.00
_cell.angle_gamma   90.00
#
_symmetry.space_group_name_H-M   'P 1'
#
loop_
_entity.id
_entity.type
_entity.pdbx_description
1 polymer ?
#
loop_
_entity_poly.entity_id
_entity_poly.type
_entity_poly.pdbx_seq_one_letter_code
_entity_poly.pdbx_strand_id
1 'polypeptide(L)' 'EMFLLGHESICDSNEMDIYWEELITASQVVKSTSLENAIVSFKAENKRDPNDNELFFIKAFVNDHIIQSQ' A
#
# COMPACT_ATOMS: atom_id res chain seq x y z
N GLU A 1 41.92 3.05 2.48
CA GLU A 1 40.77 2.92 3.40
C GLU A 1 39.72 2.05 2.74
N MET A 2 39.18 1.07 3.47
CA MET A 2 38.08 0.22 3.01
C MET A 2 36.82 0.75 3.69
N PHE A 3 35.95 1.44 2.95
CA PHE A 3 34.62 1.80 3.44
C PHE A 3 33.82 0.51 3.53
N LEU A 4 33.71 -0.03 4.74
CA LEU A 4 32.64 -0.96 5.07
C LEU A 4 31.35 -0.14 4.97
N LEU A 5 30.65 -0.27 3.84
CA LEU A 5 29.23 0.05 3.77
C LEU A 5 28.59 -0.77 4.89
N GLY A 6 28.22 -0.08 5.97
CA GLY A 6 27.53 -0.73 7.08
C GLY A 6 26.34 -1.51 6.52
N HIS A 7 26.08 -2.68 7.09
CA HIS A 7 24.82 -3.38 6.90
C HIS A 7 23.70 -2.50 7.49
N GLU A 8 23.37 -1.39 6.84
CA GLU A 8 22.06 -0.78 7.02
C GLU A 8 21.09 -1.83 6.49
N SER A 9 20.27 -2.37 7.41
CA SER A 9 19.18 -3.25 7.01
C SER A 9 18.39 -2.50 5.96
N ILE A 10 18.15 -3.11 4.81
CA ILE A 10 17.36 -2.52 3.72
C ILE A 10 15.97 -2.08 4.23
N CYS A 11 15.49 -2.74 5.29
CA CYS A 11 14.27 -2.46 6.02
C CYS A 11 14.40 -3.08 7.42
N ASP A 12 14.05 -2.38 8.50
CA ASP A 12 14.00 -2.99 9.84
C ASP A 12 12.65 -3.72 10.09
N SER A 13 12.55 -4.51 11.17
CA SER A 13 11.33 -5.28 11.42
C SER A 13 10.09 -4.40 11.61
N ASN A 14 10.27 -3.22 12.20
CA ASN A 14 9.19 -2.27 12.42
C ASN A 14 8.74 -1.63 11.10
N GLU A 15 9.68 -1.31 10.21
CA GLU A 15 9.36 -0.85 8.85
C GLU A 15 8.61 -1.92 8.04
N MET A 16 8.97 -3.20 8.19
CA MET A 16 8.24 -4.31 7.57
C MET A 16 6.81 -4.45 8.10
N ASP A 17 6.62 -4.30 9.42
CA ASP A 17 5.29 -4.35 10.03
C ASP A 17 4.40 -3.20 9.53
N ILE A 18 4.96 -1.97 9.42
CA ILE A 18 4.25 -0.82 8.85
C ILE A 18 3.85 -1.10 7.40
N TYR A 19 4.78 -1.56 6.57
CA TYR A 19 4.51 -1.85 5.17
C TYR A 19 3.45 -2.96 4.99
N TRP A 20 3.47 -3.95 5.87
CA TRP A 20 2.47 -5.01 5.89
C TRP A 20 1.07 -4.48 6.23
N GLU A 21 0.95 -3.65 7.26
CA GLU A 21 -0.33 -3.02 7.63
C GLU A 21 -0.87 -2.11 6.53
N GLU A 22 -0.01 -1.34 5.86
CA GLU A 22 -0.37 -0.50 4.71
C GLU A 22 -0.92 -1.34 3.54
N LEU A 23 -0.27 -2.47 3.25
CA LEU A 23 -0.69 -3.40 2.20
C LEU A 23 -2.05 -4.04 2.52
N ILE A 24 -2.24 -4.51 3.76
CA ILE A 24 -3.49 -5.11 4.19
C ILE A 24 -4.62 -4.08 4.16
N THR A 25 -4.39 -2.88 4.69
CA THR A 25 -5.39 -1.80 4.69
C THR A 25 -5.83 -1.45 3.27
N ALA A 26 -4.88 -1.31 2.34
CA ALA A 26 -5.18 -1.06 0.94
C ALA A 26 -5.99 -2.20 0.28
N SER A 27 -5.67 -3.46 0.58
CA SER A 27 -6.40 -4.62 0.04
C SER A 27 -7.85 -4.69 0.51
N GLN A 28 -8.13 -4.20 1.73
CA GLN A 28 -9.46 -4.27 2.32
C GLN A 28 -10.42 -3.25 1.71
N VAL A 29 -9.94 -2.08 1.30
CA VAL A 29 -10.78 -0.99 0.78
C VAL A 29 -11.06 -1.11 -0.72
N VAL A 30 -10.22 -1.84 -1.47
CA VAL A 30 -10.41 -2.07 -2.90
C VAL A 30 -11.39 -3.21 -3.11
N LYS A 31 -12.56 -2.90 -3.68
CA LYS A 31 -13.65 -3.85 -3.97
C LYS A 31 -14.12 -3.83 -5.43
N SER A 32 -13.54 -2.95 -6.24
CA SER A 32 -13.97 -2.72 -7.62
C SER A 32 -12.86 -2.11 -8.46
N THR A 33 -13.11 -1.94 -9.75
CA THR A 33 -12.23 -1.28 -10.72
C THR A 33 -12.17 0.25 -10.60
N SER A 34 -12.92 0.86 -9.67
CA SER A 34 -12.93 2.31 -9.47
C SER A 34 -11.93 2.76 -8.40
N LEU A 35 -10.87 3.45 -8.84
CA LEU A 35 -9.87 4.06 -7.97
C LEU A 35 -10.49 5.12 -7.05
N GLU A 36 -11.39 5.95 -7.58
CA GLU A 36 -12.05 7.01 -6.79
C GLU A 36 -12.89 6.42 -5.66
N ASN A 37 -13.65 5.36 -5.94
CA ASN A 37 -14.44 4.67 -4.92
C ASN A 37 -13.53 4.04 -3.85
N ALA A 38 -12.41 3.41 -4.26
CA ALA A 38 -11.46 2.84 -3.31
C ALA A 38 -10.84 3.89 -2.38
N ILE A 39 -10.48 5.07 -2.93
CA ILE A 39 -9.96 6.20 -2.14
C ILE A 39 -11.03 6.73 -1.18
N VAL A 40 -12.29 6.85 -1.62
CA VAL A 40 -13.40 7.27 -0.76
C VAL A 40 -13.63 6.28 0.38
N SER A 41 -13.65 4.97 0.09
CA SER A 41 -13.76 3.92 1.10
C SER A 41 -12.60 3.96 2.10
N PHE A 42 -11.36 4.15 1.61
CA PHE A 42 -10.19 4.28 2.46
C PHE A 42 -10.35 5.42 3.48
N LYS A 43 -10.73 6.61 3.02
CA LYS A 43 -10.93 7.78 3.90
C LYS A 43 -12.08 7.57 4.87
N ALA A 44 -13.15 6.91 4.43
CA ALA A 44 -14.31 6.62 5.26
C ALA A 44 -13.97 5.66 6.41
N GLU A 45 -13.18 4.63 6.16
CA GLU A 45 -12.79 3.62 7.15
C GLU A 45 -11.66 4.10 8.06
N ASN A 46 -10.62 4.71 7.50
CA ASN A 46 -9.39 5.07 8.23
C ASN A 46 -9.39 6.51 8.79
N LYS A 47 -10.38 7.33 8.42
CA LYS A 47 -10.51 8.75 8.84
C LYS A 47 -9.28 9.62 8.49
N ARG A 48 -8.51 9.23 7.48
CA ARG A 48 -7.35 9.95 6.97
C ARG A 48 -7.18 9.70 5.47
N ASP A 49 -6.36 10.52 4.83
CA ASP A 49 -5.87 10.26 3.49
C ASP A 49 -4.89 9.07 3.48
N PRO A 50 -4.86 8.28 2.39
CA PRO A 50 -3.84 7.27 2.22
C PRO A 50 -2.47 7.92 2.07
N ASN A 51 -1.45 7.31 2.66
CA ASN A 51 -0.07 7.69 2.42
C ASN A 51 0.41 7.19 1.04
N ASP A 52 1.67 7.47 0.69
CA ASP A 52 2.20 7.13 -0.64
C ASP A 52 2.21 5.62 -0.91
N ASN A 53 2.57 4.79 0.07
CA ASN A 53 2.59 3.33 -0.07
C ASN A 53 1.18 2.77 -0.22
N GLU A 54 0.24 3.21 0.63
CA GLU A 54 -1.15 2.79 0.56
C GLU A 54 -1.80 3.20 -0.75
N LEU A 55 -1.53 4.42 -1.23
CA LEU A 55 -2.03 4.89 -2.53
C LEU A 55 -1.43 4.06 -3.67
N PHE A 56 -0.16 3.69 -3.58
CA PHE A 56 0.48 2.78 -4.52
C PHE A 56 -0.22 1.41 -4.54
N PHE A 57 -0.47 0.81 -3.38
CA PHE A 57 -1.15 -0.48 -3.28
C PHE A 57 -2.61 -0.43 -3.75
N ILE A 58 -3.35 0.62 -3.39
CA ILE A 58 -4.74 0.81 -3.85
C ILE A 58 -4.78 0.80 -5.38
N LYS A 59 -3.87 1.53 -6.04
CA LYS A 59 -3.76 1.53 -7.51
C LYS A 59 -3.43 0.15 -8.06
N ALA A 60 -2.52 -0.58 -7.42
CA ALA A 60 -2.14 -1.93 -7.83
C ALA A 60 -3.33 -2.90 -7.76
N PHE A 61 -4.08 -2.91 -6.65
CA PHE A 61 -5.25 -3.78 -6.49
C PHE A 61 -6.41 -3.40 -7.43
N VAL A 62 -6.63 -2.10 -7.67
CA VAL A 62 -7.62 -1.65 -8.65
C VAL A 62 -7.25 -2.15 -10.05
N ASN A 63 -5.97 -2.06 -10.43
CA ASN A 63 -5.48 -2.58 -11.70
C ASN A 63 -5.66 -4.10 -11.81
N ASP A 64 -5.41 -4.85 -10.74
CA ASP A 64 -5.66 -6.29 -10.70
C ASP A 64 -7.13 -6.62 -10.96
N HIS A 65 -8.06 -5.90 -10.31
CA HIS A 65 -9.50 -6.03 -10.60
C HIS A 65 -9.84 -5.71 -12.06
N ILE A 66 -9.19 -4.72 -12.68
CA ILE A 66 -9.42 -4.39 -14.10
C ILE A 66 -9.00 -5.55 -14.99
N ILE A 67 -7.82 -6.13 -14.74
CA ILE A 67 -7.29 -7.26 -15.51
C ILE A 67 -8.19 -8.49 -15.35
N GLN A 68 -8.66 -8.78 -14.15
CA GLN A 68 -9.53 -9.94 -13.88
C GLN A 68 -10.96 -9.77 -14.40
N SER A 69 -11.39 -8.54 -14.70
CA SER A 69 -12.72 -8.24 -15.24
C SER A 69 -12.79 -8.28 -16.77
N GLN A 70 -11.67 -8.57 -17.45
CA GLN A 70 -11.56 -8.72 -18.90
C GLN A 70 -11.68 -10.19 -19.32
#